data_AF-A0A895XX30-F1
#
_entry.id   AF-A0A895XX30-F1
#
_cell.length_a   1.000
_cell.length_b   1.000
_cell.length_c   1.000
_cell.angle_alpha   90.00
_cell.angle_beta   90.00
_cell.angle_gamma   90.00
#
_symmetry.space_group_name_H-M   'P 1'
#
loop_
_entity.id
_entity.type
_entity.pdbx_description
1 polymer ?
#
loop_
_entity_poly.entity_id
_entity_poly.type
_entity_poly.pdbx_seq_one_letter_code
_entity_poly.pdbx_strand_id
1 'polypeptide(L)' 'MNGQRRDWLVTLSLPVEASTKGEAVRQFWSYVRSLGPSELPTFVAPYGNELDGQAYLLGVEHEQDPEE' A
#
# COMPACT_ATOMS: atom_id res chain seq x y z
N MET A 1 -22.27 15.59 13.61
CA MET A 1 -21.22 16.22 12.78
C MET A 1 -21.17 15.45 11.47
N ASN A 2 -21.68 16.02 10.37
CA ASN A 2 -21.49 15.41 9.05
C ASN A 2 -20.00 15.54 8.70
N GLY A 3 -19.21 14.51 8.99
CA GLY A 3 -17.79 14.51 8.67
C GLY A 3 -17.62 14.70 7.17
N GLN A 4 -16.97 15.78 6.76
CA GLN A 4 -16.61 15.97 5.36
C GLN A 4 -15.73 14.80 4.93
N ARG A 5 -16.15 14.08 3.87
CA ARG A 5 -15.29 13.09 3.22
C ARG A 5 -14.05 13.81 2.67
N ARG A 6 -12.89 13.23 2.90
CA ARG A 6 -11.60 13.66 2.37
C ARG A 6 -11.16 12.65 1.32
N ASP A 7 -10.46 13.13 0.30
CA ASP A 7 -9.82 12.27 -0.69
C ASP A 7 -8.51 11.71 -0.13
N TRP A 8 -8.33 10.41 -0.27
CA TRP A 8 -7.17 9.68 0.22
C TRP A 8 -6.44 9.05 -0.95
N LEU A 9 -5.11 9.14 -0.95
CA LEU A 9 -4.25 8.34 -1.80
C LEU A 9 -3.97 7.02 -1.07
N VAL A 10 -4.34 5.90 -1.70
CA VAL A 10 -4.09 4.55 -1.17
C VAL A 10 -3.19 3.82 -2.15
N THR A 11 -2.00 3.44 -1.72
CA THR A 11 -1.00 2.78 -2.54
C THR A 11 -0.54 1.46 -1.92
N LEU A 12 -0.22 0.50 -2.79
CA LEU A 12 0.48 -0.71 -2.40
C LEU A 12 1.85 -0.68 -3.09
N SER A 13 2.91 -0.66 -2.29
CA SER A 13 4.29 -0.57 -2.77
C SER A 13 5.00 -1.88 -2.48
N LEU A 14 5.23 -2.67 -3.52
CA LEU A 14 5.96 -3.94 -3.41
C LEU A 14 7.27 -3.85 -4.22
N PRO A 15 8.42 -4.18 -3.61
CA PRO A 15 9.64 -4.35 -4.38
C PRO A 15 9.49 -5.58 -5.29
N VAL A 16 9.69 -5.38 -6.60
CA VAL A 16 9.58 -6.44 -7.59
C VAL A 16 10.82 -6.42 -8.47
N GLU A 17 11.55 -7.54 -8.47
CA GLU A 17 12.66 -7.77 -9.39
C GLU A 17 12.14 -8.36 -10.70
N ALA A 18 12.50 -7.74 -11.82
CA ALA A 18 12.09 -8.15 -13.16
C ALA A 18 13.00 -7.56 -14.24
N SER A 19 13.10 -8.22 -15.39
CA SER A 19 13.94 -7.78 -16.52
C SER A 19 13.29 -6.65 -17.33
N THR A 20 11.96 -6.51 -17.26
CA THR A 20 11.21 -5.47 -17.96
C THR A 20 10.10 -4.88 -17.09
N LYS A 21 9.67 -3.67 -17.42
CA LYS A 21 8.52 -3.02 -16.75
C LYS A 21 7.23 -3.87 -16.86
N GLY A 22 7.01 -4.51 -18.01
CA GLY A 22 5.84 -5.36 -18.22
C GLY A 22 5.87 -6.65 -17.38
N GLU A 23 7.05 -7.21 -17.17
CA GLU A 23 7.24 -8.35 -16.26
C GLU A 23 7.05 -7.94 -14.81
N ALA A 24 7.56 -6.77 -14.39
CA ALA A 24 7.34 -6.24 -13.05
C ALA A 24 5.85 -6.10 -12.72
N VAL A 25 5.04 -5.59 -13.66
CA VAL A 25 3.57 -5.47 -13.48
C VAL A 25 2.92 -6.85 -13.34
N ARG A 26 3.35 -7.85 -14.13
CA ARG A 26 2.82 -9.21 -14.02
C ARG A 26 3.13 -9.84 -12.66
N GLN A 27 4.37 -9.69 -12.19
CA GLN A 27 4.81 -10.21 -10.89
C GLN A 27 4.12 -9.50 -9.73
N PHE A 28 3.99 -8.18 -9.80
CA PHE A 28 3.19 -7.40 -8.84
C PHE A 28 1.79 -7.99 -8.66
N TRP A 29 1.04 -8.19 -9.76
CA TRP A 29 -0.31 -8.75 -9.66
C TRP A 29 -0.33 -10.22 -9.20
N SER A 30 0.74 -10.98 -9.50
CA SER A 30 0.90 -12.32 -8.96
C SER A 30 1.02 -12.29 -7.43
N TYR A 31 1.87 -11.42 -6.88
CA TYR A 31 2.05 -11.25 -5.44
C TYR A 31 0.80 -10.73 -4.74
N VAL A 32 0.12 -9.74 -5.34
CA VAL A 32 -1.16 -9.24 -4.81
C VAL A 32 -2.18 -10.36 -4.67
N ARG A 33 -2.27 -11.23 -5.69
CA ARG A 33 -3.19 -12.37 -5.67
C ARG A 33 -2.78 -13.45 -4.67
N SER A 34 -1.48 -13.68 -4.45
CA SER A 34 -1.00 -14.76 -3.59
C SER A 34 -1.01 -14.41 -2.09
N LEU A 35 -0.62 -13.19 -1.74
CA LEU A 35 -0.51 -12.72 -0.34
C LEU A 35 -1.85 -12.17 0.17
N GLY A 36 -2.55 -11.40 -0.67
CA GLY A 36 -3.87 -10.85 -0.33
C GLY A 36 -3.85 -9.79 0.78
N PRO A 37 -5.03 -9.28 1.17
CA PRO A 37 -5.17 -8.10 2.02
C PRO A 37 -4.75 -8.31 3.49
N SER A 38 -4.60 -9.57 3.94
CA SER A 38 -4.15 -9.90 5.29
C SER A 38 -2.64 -9.82 5.46
N GLU A 39 -1.88 -9.81 4.36
CA GLU A 39 -0.41 -9.80 4.37
C GLU A 39 0.17 -8.56 3.68
N LEU A 40 -0.65 -7.80 2.97
CA LEU A 40 -0.22 -6.66 2.17
C LEU A 40 -0.63 -5.34 2.81
N PRO A 41 0.29 -4.65 3.52
CA PRO A 41 0.00 -3.34 4.06
C PRO A 41 -0.12 -2.32 2.93
N THR A 42 -1.12 -1.45 3.05
CA THR A 42 -1.33 -0.32 2.13
C THR A 42 -0.90 0.96 2.80
N PHE A 43 -0.19 1.82 2.07
CA PHE A 43 0.12 3.16 2.50
C PHE A 43 -1.06 4.09 2.19
N VAL A 44 -1.48 4.87 3.18
CA VAL A 44 -2.63 5.77 3.10
C VAL A 44 -2.17 7.18 3.47
N ALA A 45 -2.37 8.13 2.56
CA ALA A 45 -2.06 9.54 2.79
C ALA A 45 -3.21 10.45 2.33
N PRO A 46 -3.38 11.65 2.90
CA PRO A 46 -4.26 12.66 2.31
C PRO A 46 -3.84 13.00 0.89
N TYR A 47 -4.78 13.10 -0.03
CA TYR A 47 -4.47 13.52 -1.41
C TYR A 47 -3.87 14.94 -1.41
N GLY A 48 -2.69 15.11 -2.03
CA GLY A 48 -1.94 16.37 -2.02
C GLY A 48 -1.07 16.62 -0.78
N ASN A 49 -1.01 15.65 0.13
CA ASN A 49 -0.05 15.64 1.25
C ASN A 49 0.45 14.21 1.51
N GLU A 50 1.15 13.66 0.51
CA GLU A 50 1.60 12.27 0.47
C GLU A 50 2.70 11.96 1.51
N LEU A 51 3.36 12.99 2.05
CA LEU A 51 4.41 12.85 3.07
C LEU A 51 3.83 12.46 4.44
N ASP A 52 2.57 12.78 4.72
CA ASP A 52 1.87 12.47 5.97
C ASP A 52 1.18 11.09 5.93
N GLY A 53 1.71 10.16 5.12
CA GLY A 53 1.08 8.85 4.97
C GLY A 53 1.53 7.84 6.00
N GLN A 54 0.67 6.86 6.24
CA GLN A 54 0.83 5.81 7.23
C GLN A 54 0.43 4.47 6.62
N ALA A 55 1.10 3.39 7.01
CA ALA A 55 0.74 2.05 6.56
C ALA A 55 -0.40 1.47 7.40
N TYR A 56 -1.28 0.74 6.71
CA TYR A 56 -2.43 0.05 7.30
C TYR A 56 -2.53 -1.38 6.77
N LEU A 57 -2.81 -2.32 7.67
CA LEU A 57 -3.14 -3.70 7.34
C LEU A 57 -4.54 -4.00 7.86
N LEU A 58 -5.45 -4.42 6.97
CA LEU A 58 -6.86 -4.67 7.30
C LEU A 58 -7.57 -3.51 8.05
N GLY A 59 -7.13 -2.27 7.81
CA GLY A 59 -7.68 -1.06 8.46
C GLY A 59 -7.11 -0.75 9.83
N VAL A 60 -6.10 -1.50 10.29
CA VAL A 60 -5.33 -1.20 11.50
C VAL A 60 -3.99 -0.62 11.10
N GLU A 61 -3.55 0.43 11.79
CA GLU A 61 -2.22 1.00 11.60
C GLU A 61 -1.16 -0.10 11.76
N HIS A 62 -0.25 -0.16 10.81
CA HIS A 62 0.78 -1.20 10.74
C HIS A 62 2.14 -0.51 10.68
N GLU A 63 2.91 -0.58 11.76
CA GLU A 63 4.28 -0.08 11.76
C GLU A 63 5.10 -0.86 10.72
N GLN A 64 5.82 -0.14 9.88
CA GLN A 64 6.66 -0.68 8.81
C GLN A 64 8.11 -0.88 9.30
N ASP A 65 8.36 -0.91 10.61
CA ASP A 65 9.72 -0.99 11.13
C ASP A 65 10.25 -2.43 10.98
N PRO A 66 11.35 -2.66 10.24
CA PRO A 66 11.93 -4.00 10.08
C PRO A 66 12.59 -4.57 11.34
N GLU A 67 12.72 -3.79 12.42
CA GLU A 67 13.50 -4.11 13.62
C GLU A 67 12.65 -4.40 14.89
N GLU A 68 11.61 -5.23 14.79
CA GLU A 68 11.05 -5.94 15.97
C GLU A 68 11.29 -7.45 15.93
#